data_AF-A0A914V2P5-F1
#
_entry.id   AF-A0A914V2P5-F1
#
_cell.length_a   1.000
_cell.length_b   1.000
_cell.length_c   1.000
_cell.angle_alpha   90.00
_cell.angle_beta   90.00
_cell.angle_gamma   90.00
#
_symmetry.space_group_name_H-M   'P 1'
#
loop_
_entity.id
_entity.type
_entity.pdbx_description
1 polymer ?
#
loop_
_entity_poly.entity_id
_entity_poly.type
_entity_poly.pdbx_seq_one_letter_code
_entity_poly.pdbx_strand_id
1 'polypeptide(L)'
;MARRKTAAAADDGEEVPSKKMRKTNFTDADIRLLLSKYLEKKEIFQNEENSAFVIKSQEGEWERIVQALNAQNATLNRTWKEVRKKYYNLASEAKKLRTKQKAQMLMTGDYEDSLSPPPATPAPTTTAMPAVIPLHKTVDKKMLEEATYAALLSEKAEYDAEIDHLKEKMACEKLRRELLQIELFEKKRCFEEVRAEDLMKT
;
A
#
# COMPACT_ATOMS: atom_id res chain seq x y z
N MET A 1 -3.86 -76.68 4.79
CA MET A 1 -3.28 -75.32 4.83
C MET A 1 -4.42 -74.32 4.88
N ALA A 2 -4.83 -73.97 6.09
CA ALA A 2 -5.88 -73.02 6.38
C ALA A 2 -5.30 -71.60 6.44
N ARG A 3 -6.08 -70.61 5.98
CA ARG A 3 -6.24 -69.30 6.62
C ARG A 3 -7.50 -68.64 6.08
N ARG A 4 -8.63 -68.94 6.71
CA ARG A 4 -9.73 -67.98 6.86
C ARG A 4 -9.20 -66.87 7.75
N LYS A 5 -9.26 -65.61 7.32
CA LYS A 5 -9.01 -64.46 8.20
C LYS A 5 -10.32 -63.71 8.38
N THR A 6 -10.63 -63.54 9.65
CA THR A 6 -11.83 -63.04 10.29
C THR A 6 -12.06 -61.55 10.07
N ALA A 7 -13.32 -61.16 10.19
CA ALA A 7 -13.78 -59.80 10.38
C ALA A 7 -12.97 -59.06 11.47
N ALA A 8 -12.61 -57.82 11.18
CA ALA A 8 -12.31 -56.80 12.17
C ALA A 8 -13.15 -55.59 11.79
N ALA A 9 -14.13 -55.29 12.64
CA ALA A 9 -14.78 -54.01 12.70
C ALA A 9 -13.72 -52.93 12.94
N ALA A 10 -13.68 -51.93 12.07
CA ALA A 10 -13.02 -50.66 12.31
C ALA A 10 -13.87 -49.60 11.62
N ASP A 11 -14.83 -49.08 12.38
CA ASP A 11 -15.12 -47.65 12.44
C ASP A 11 -15.11 -46.93 11.09
N ASP A 12 -16.24 -47.02 10.37
CA ASP A 12 -16.62 -46.04 9.36
C ASP A 12 -16.82 -44.69 10.06
N GLY A 13 -15.70 -44.04 10.40
CA GLY A 13 -15.63 -42.61 10.56
C GLY A 13 -15.87 -41.99 9.19
N GLU A 14 -17.14 -41.95 8.80
CA GLU A 14 -17.65 -41.20 7.66
C GLU A 14 -17.21 -39.74 7.85
N GLU A 15 -16.05 -39.39 7.30
CA GLU A 15 -15.62 -38.01 7.16
C GLU A 15 -16.59 -37.38 6.17
N VAL A 16 -17.71 -36.91 6.71
CA VAL A 16 -18.68 -36.07 6.03
C VAL A 16 -17.87 -35.05 5.26
N PRO A 17 -17.96 -34.98 3.92
CA PRO A 17 -17.27 -33.97 3.15
C PRO A 17 -17.80 -32.64 3.65
N SER A 18 -17.05 -32.01 4.56
CA SER A 18 -17.39 -30.74 5.16
C SER A 18 -17.59 -29.79 4.01
N LYS A 19 -18.86 -29.51 3.68
CA LYS A 19 -19.25 -28.51 2.68
C LYS A 19 -18.41 -27.29 3.03
N LYS A 20 -17.40 -26.98 2.20
CA LYS A 20 -16.48 -25.85 2.42
C LYS A 20 -17.32 -24.60 2.54
N MET A 21 -17.68 -24.26 3.77
CA MET A 21 -18.57 -23.17 4.06
C MET A 21 -17.81 -21.93 3.64
N ARG A 22 -18.42 -21.13 2.75
CA ARG A 22 -17.75 -19.95 2.20
C ARG A 22 -17.43 -19.04 3.38
N LYS A 23 -16.15 -18.72 3.55
CA LYS A 23 -15.71 -17.80 4.61
C LYS A 23 -16.36 -16.42 4.39
N THR A 24 -16.77 -15.77 5.47
CA THR A 24 -17.40 -14.44 5.48
C THR A 24 -16.57 -13.40 4.72
N ASN A 25 -17.23 -12.55 3.93
CA ASN A 25 -16.55 -11.49 3.19
C ASN A 25 -15.92 -10.46 4.13
N PHE A 26 -14.91 -9.74 3.64
CA PHE A 26 -14.38 -8.56 4.33
C PHE A 26 -15.43 -7.45 4.32
N THR A 27 -15.75 -6.93 5.50
CA THR A 27 -16.63 -5.77 5.65
C THR A 27 -15.87 -4.48 5.37
N ASP A 28 -16.59 -3.38 5.18
CA ASP A 28 -15.96 -2.07 4.99
C ASP A 28 -15.13 -1.63 6.20
N ALA A 29 -15.54 -2.02 7.42
CA ALA A 29 -14.78 -1.76 8.63
C ALA A 29 -13.44 -2.51 8.63
N ASP A 30 -13.44 -3.77 8.16
CA ASP A 30 -12.22 -4.58 8.03
C ASP A 30 -11.29 -3.99 6.97
N ILE A 31 -11.84 -3.53 5.84
CA ILE A 31 -11.05 -2.90 4.77
C ILE A 31 -10.41 -1.60 5.26
N ARG A 32 -11.15 -0.77 6.00
CA ARG A 32 -10.60 0.46 6.59
C ARG A 32 -9.47 0.17 7.57
N LEU A 33 -9.64 -0.82 8.45
CA LEU A 33 -8.59 -1.21 9.39
C LEU A 33 -7.35 -1.73 8.66
N LEU A 34 -7.54 -2.61 7.68
CA LEU A 34 -6.46 -3.16 6.85
C LEU A 34 -5.66 -2.04 6.18
N LEU A 35 -6.32 -1.10 5.52
CA LEU A 35 -5.67 0.01 4.84
C LEU A 35 -4.94 0.93 5.82
N SER A 36 -5.59 1.28 6.95
CA SER A 36 -4.98 2.13 7.98
C SER A 36 -3.69 1.51 8.53
N LYS A 37 -3.73 0.24 8.92
CA LYS A 37 -2.55 -0.45 9.48
C LYS A 37 -1.45 -0.69 8.45
N TYR A 38 -1.83 -0.95 7.20
CA TYR A 38 -0.86 -1.04 6.12
C TYR A 38 -0.14 0.30 5.90
N LEU A 39 -0.88 1.42 5.86
CA LEU A 39 -0.31 2.75 5.64
C LEU A 39 0.61 3.18 6.80
N GLU A 40 0.25 2.83 8.04
CA GLU A 40 1.09 3.06 9.23
C GLU A 40 2.48 2.40 9.12
N LYS A 41 2.58 1.28 8.41
CA LYS A 41 3.81 0.49 8.21
C LYS A 41 4.23 0.42 6.75
N LYS A 42 3.84 1.42 5.94
CA LYS A 42 4.05 1.43 4.49
C LYS A 42 5.51 1.20 4.10
N GLU A 43 6.46 1.80 4.80
CA GLU A 43 7.89 1.67 4.53
C GLU A 43 8.38 0.22 4.59
N ILE A 44 7.88 -0.56 5.56
CA ILE A 44 8.25 -1.97 5.72
C ILE A 44 7.72 -2.79 4.54
N PHE A 45 6.50 -2.51 4.11
CA PHE A 45 5.86 -3.22 2.99
C PHE A 45 6.34 -2.77 1.61
N GLN A 46 6.87 -1.56 1.49
CA GLN A 46 7.44 -1.02 0.25
C GLN A 46 8.91 -1.35 0.07
N ASN A 47 9.58 -1.87 1.11
CA ASN A 47 10.92 -2.37 0.96
C ASN A 47 10.93 -3.57 -0.02
N GLU A 48 11.59 -3.39 -1.17
CA GLU A 48 11.73 -4.38 -2.24
C GLU A 48 12.97 -5.29 -2.05
N GLU A 49 13.71 -5.12 -0.96
CA GLU A 49 14.87 -5.95 -0.66
C GLU A 49 14.45 -7.40 -0.39
N ASN A 50 15.01 -8.34 -1.16
CA ASN A 50 14.75 -9.78 -1.02
C ASN A 50 15.63 -10.44 0.06
N SER A 51 15.86 -9.73 1.16
CA SER A 51 16.57 -10.28 2.31
C SER A 51 15.61 -11.14 3.14
N ALA A 52 16.09 -12.29 3.61
CA ALA A 52 15.30 -13.17 4.49
C ALA A 52 14.83 -12.44 5.76
N PHE A 53 15.59 -11.44 6.22
CA PHE A 53 15.20 -10.57 7.32
C PHE A 53 14.00 -9.68 6.96
N VAL A 54 14.03 -9.02 5.80
CA VAL A 54 12.96 -8.15 5.32
C VAL A 54 11.68 -8.94 5.05
N ILE A 55 11.78 -10.12 4.45
CA ILE A 55 10.63 -11.00 4.20
C ILE A 55 9.96 -11.40 5.53
N LYS A 56 10.75 -11.82 6.53
CA LYS A 56 10.22 -12.15 7.86
C LYS A 56 9.62 -10.95 8.56
N SER A 57 10.22 -9.77 8.41
CA SER A 57 9.67 -8.52 8.96
C SER A 57 8.30 -8.21 8.34
N GLN A 58 8.17 -8.31 7.02
CA GLN A 58 6.90 -8.10 6.32
C GLN A 58 5.85 -9.12 6.74
N GLU A 59 6.21 -10.40 6.86
CA GLU A 59 5.31 -11.46 7.32
C GLU A 59 4.82 -11.17 8.75
N GLY A 60 5.71 -10.77 9.66
CA GLY A 60 5.35 -10.39 11.02
C GLY A 60 4.38 -9.21 11.09
N GLU A 61 4.56 -8.19 10.24
CA GLU A 61 3.58 -7.08 10.19
C GLU A 61 2.24 -7.54 9.61
N TRP A 62 2.22 -8.41 8.60
CA TRP A 62 0.97 -8.98 8.10
C TRP A 62 0.23 -9.79 9.17
N GLU A 63 0.95 -10.55 9.99
CA GLU A 63 0.35 -11.28 11.12
C GLU A 63 -0.26 -10.35 12.16
N ARG A 64 0.40 -9.23 12.49
CA ARG A 64 -0.16 -8.22 13.41
C ARG A 64 -1.45 -7.60 12.87
N ILE A 65 -1.51 -7.31 11.57
CA ILE A 65 -2.73 -6.81 10.93
C ILE A 65 -3.86 -7.84 11.05
N VAL A 66 -3.55 -9.13 10.83
CA VAL A 66 -4.53 -10.21 10.96
C VAL A 66 -5.03 -10.33 12.39
N GLN A 67 -4.14 -10.27 13.38
CA GLN A 67 -4.54 -10.29 14.78
C GLN A 67 -5.51 -9.15 15.11
N ALA A 68 -5.23 -7.93 14.62
CA ALA A 68 -6.13 -6.80 14.80
C ALA A 68 -7.49 -7.00 14.11
N LEU A 69 -7.50 -7.53 12.88
CA LEU A 69 -8.73 -7.80 12.13
C LEU A 69 -9.59 -8.90 12.79
N ASN A 70 -8.96 -10.00 13.19
CA ASN A 70 -9.64 -11.13 13.81
C ASN A 70 -10.14 -10.74 15.23
N ALA A 71 -9.44 -9.83 15.92
CA ALA A 71 -9.90 -9.28 17.20
C ALA A 71 -11.12 -8.36 17.03
N GLN A 72 -11.14 -7.53 15.98
CA GLN A 72 -12.28 -6.66 15.68
C GLN A 72 -13.49 -7.45 15.17
N ASN A 73 -13.24 -8.56 14.47
CA ASN A 73 -14.28 -9.42 13.92
C ASN A 73 -13.96 -10.89 14.21
N ALA A 74 -14.50 -11.40 15.32
CA ALA A 74 -14.27 -12.78 15.77
C ALA A 74 -14.73 -13.85 14.76
N THR A 75 -15.53 -13.49 13.76
CA THR A 75 -15.94 -14.42 12.67
C THR A 75 -14.92 -14.47 11.52
N LEU A 76 -14.03 -13.49 11.41
CA LEU A 76 -12.92 -13.51 10.47
C LEU A 76 -11.79 -14.38 11.02
N ASN A 77 -11.81 -15.68 10.72
CA ASN A 77 -10.66 -16.56 10.91
C ASN A 77 -9.78 -16.54 9.64
N ARG A 78 -9.13 -15.40 9.38
CA ARG A 78 -8.29 -15.22 8.19
C ARG A 78 -6.81 -15.40 8.51
N THR A 79 -6.07 -15.88 7.51
CA THR A 79 -4.60 -15.94 7.57
C THR A 79 -3.98 -14.70 6.96
N TRP A 80 -2.72 -14.43 7.30
CA TRP A 80 -1.96 -13.31 6.75
C TRP A 80 -1.86 -13.34 5.22
N LYS A 81 -1.81 -14.53 4.62
CA LYS A 81 -1.81 -14.70 3.16
C LYS A 81 -3.12 -14.24 2.52
N GLU A 82 -4.26 -14.53 3.15
CA GLU A 82 -5.58 -14.10 2.66
C GLU A 82 -5.75 -12.58 2.76
N VAL A 83 -5.33 -12.00 3.88
CA VAL A 83 -5.36 -10.55 4.12
C VAL A 83 -4.45 -9.81 3.13
N ARG A 84 -3.21 -10.29 2.95
CA ARG A 84 -2.27 -9.77 1.95
C ARG A 84 -2.85 -9.82 0.55
N LYS A 85 -3.46 -10.95 0.16
CA LYS A 85 -4.13 -11.10 -1.14
C LYS A 85 -5.27 -10.10 -1.31
N LYS A 86 -6.10 -9.89 -0.26
CA LYS A 86 -7.19 -8.91 -0.29
C LYS A 86 -6.65 -7.50 -0.51
N TYR A 87 -5.58 -7.11 0.18
CA TYR A 87 -4.94 -5.81 -0.02
C TYR A 87 -4.49 -5.59 -1.48
N TYR A 88 -3.75 -6.53 -2.06
CA TYR A 88 -3.28 -6.35 -3.46
C TYR A 88 -4.43 -6.36 -4.48
N ASN A 89 -5.50 -7.10 -4.23
CA ASN A 89 -6.70 -7.02 -5.06
C ASN A 89 -7.30 -5.62 -5.01
N LEU A 90 -7.45 -5.02 -3.82
CA LEU A 90 -7.94 -3.65 -3.66
C LEU A 90 -7.02 -2.64 -4.37
N ALA A 91 -5.69 -2.78 -4.22
CA ALA A 91 -4.73 -1.92 -4.89
C ALA A 91 -4.81 -2.02 -6.43
N SER A 92 -4.99 -3.24 -6.94
CA SER A 92 -5.18 -3.50 -8.37
C SER A 92 -6.49 -2.90 -8.90
N GLU A 93 -7.59 -3.08 -8.16
CA GLU A 93 -8.89 -2.48 -8.50
C GLU A 93 -8.82 -0.95 -8.51
N ALA A 94 -8.17 -0.35 -7.50
CA ALA A 94 -7.95 1.10 -7.45
C ALA A 94 -7.08 1.59 -8.62
N LYS A 95 -6.07 0.84 -9.03
CA LYS A 95 -5.25 1.16 -10.21
C LYS A 95 -6.10 1.13 -11.49
N LYS A 96 -6.91 0.08 -11.68
CA LYS A 96 -7.83 -0.05 -12.83
C LYS A 96 -8.84 1.10 -12.88
N LEU A 97 -9.42 1.47 -11.74
CA LEU A 97 -10.37 2.58 -11.65
C LEU A 97 -9.71 3.90 -12.06
N ARG A 98 -8.52 4.19 -11.53
CA ARG A 98 -7.74 5.39 -11.92
C ARG A 98 -7.42 5.40 -13.41
N THR A 99 -7.02 4.27 -13.99
CA THR A 99 -6.77 4.17 -15.43
C THR A 99 -8.02 4.41 -16.25
N LYS A 100 -9.18 3.86 -15.84
CA LYS A 100 -10.46 4.11 -16.50
C LYS A 100 -10.89 5.57 -16.42
N GLN A 101 -10.75 6.20 -15.25
CA GLN A 101 -11.03 7.63 -15.08
C GLN A 101 -10.13 8.48 -15.98
N LYS A 102 -8.82 8.19 -16.02
CA LYS A 102 -7.89 8.89 -16.93
C LYS A 102 -8.28 8.71 -18.40
N ALA A 103 -8.68 7.51 -18.81
CA ALA A 103 -9.14 7.25 -20.16
C ALA A 103 -10.45 7.97 -20.49
N GLN A 104 -11.42 8.00 -19.56
CA GLN A 104 -12.68 8.74 -19.72
C GLN A 104 -12.43 10.26 -19.82
N MET A 105 -11.52 10.81 -19.01
CA MET A 105 -11.14 12.23 -19.10
C MET A 105 -10.48 12.56 -20.44
N LEU A 106 -9.73 11.62 -21.03
CA LEU A 106 -9.10 11.78 -22.34
C LEU A 106 -10.11 11.62 -23.50
N MET A 107 -11.13 10.79 -23.33
CA MET A 107 -12.14 10.44 -24.34
C MET A 107 -13.38 11.35 -24.32
N THR A 108 -13.57 12.14 -23.25
CA THR A 108 -14.64 13.18 -23.15
C THR A 108 -14.13 14.54 -23.65
N GLY A 109 -12.98 14.59 -24.34
CA GLY A 109 -12.39 15.82 -24.88
C GLY A 109 -12.89 16.21 -26.28
N ASP A 110 -13.81 15.43 -26.87
CA ASP A 110 -14.08 15.48 -28.32
C ASP A 110 -15.41 14.78 -28.66
N TYR A 111 -16.53 15.28 -28.13
CA TYR A 111 -17.86 14.95 -28.67
C TYR A 111 -18.83 16.15 -28.58
N GLU A 112 -18.69 17.07 -29.52
CA GLU A 112 -19.83 17.75 -30.13
C GLU A 112 -19.61 17.62 -31.63
N ASP A 113 -20.68 17.32 -32.36
CA ASP A 113 -20.74 17.21 -33.82
C ASP A 113 -20.37 15.84 -34.44
N SER A 114 -21.34 14.92 -34.46
CA SER A 114 -21.70 14.20 -35.70
C SER A 114 -22.76 13.12 -35.43
N LEU A 115 -24.03 13.52 -35.37
CA LEU A 115 -25.14 12.68 -35.82
C LEU A 115 -26.19 13.57 -36.49
N SER A 116 -26.00 13.85 -37.78
CA SER A 116 -27.10 14.22 -38.68
C SER A 116 -27.27 13.12 -39.73
N PRO A 117 -28.43 12.48 -39.86
CA PRO A 117 -28.86 11.93 -41.15
C PRO A 117 -29.38 13.09 -42.04
N PRO A 118 -29.28 13.00 -43.38
CA PRO A 118 -29.57 14.14 -44.25
C PRO A 118 -31.08 14.26 -44.49
N PRO A 119 -31.58 15.50 -44.60
CA PRO A 119 -32.48 15.79 -45.70
C PRO A 119 -32.13 17.10 -46.40
N ALA A 120 -32.29 17.08 -47.72
CA ALA A 120 -32.03 18.19 -48.63
C ALA A 120 -32.90 19.43 -48.31
N THR A 121 -32.27 20.59 -48.44
CA THR A 121 -32.85 21.95 -48.47
C THR A 121 -33.76 22.15 -49.69
N PRO A 122 -34.67 23.17 -49.69
CA PRO A 122 -34.24 24.55 -49.98
C PRO A 122 -34.94 25.68 -49.19
N ALA A 123 -34.11 26.58 -48.66
CA ALA A 123 -34.08 28.05 -48.51
C ALA A 123 -35.33 28.96 -48.82
N PRO A 124 -35.33 30.30 -48.55
CA PRO A 124 -34.28 31.16 -47.99
C PRO A 124 -34.71 32.33 -47.04
N THR A 125 -33.71 32.93 -46.37
CA THR A 125 -33.49 34.39 -46.18
C THR A 125 -34.10 35.21 -45.00
N THR A 126 -33.17 35.99 -44.40
CA THR A 126 -33.30 37.29 -43.71
C THR A 126 -33.51 37.32 -42.20
N THR A 127 -32.48 37.76 -41.45
CA THR A 127 -32.46 39.00 -40.62
C THR A 127 -31.21 39.05 -39.73
N ALA A 128 -30.69 40.27 -39.59
CA ALA A 128 -29.42 40.66 -38.95
C ALA A 128 -29.40 40.63 -37.41
N MET A 129 -28.19 40.51 -36.83
CA MET A 129 -27.55 41.47 -35.90
C MET A 129 -26.18 40.93 -35.42
N PRO A 130 -25.19 41.80 -35.10
CA PRO A 130 -23.85 41.41 -34.66
C PRO A 130 -23.73 41.41 -33.12
N ALA A 131 -23.09 40.39 -32.55
CA ALA A 131 -22.80 40.32 -31.12
C ALA A 131 -21.30 40.06 -30.86
N VAL A 132 -20.68 41.11 -30.33
CA VAL A 132 -19.57 41.20 -29.36
C VAL A 132 -18.90 39.89 -28.93
N ILE A 133 -17.58 39.88 -29.14
CA ILE A 133 -16.53 38.95 -28.67
C ILE A 133 -16.55 38.77 -27.13
N PRO A 134 -16.22 37.58 -26.60
CA PRO A 134 -15.22 37.56 -25.51
C PRO A 134 -14.03 36.66 -25.83
N LEU A 135 -12.92 37.34 -26.13
CA LEU A 135 -11.56 36.85 -26.15
C LEU A 135 -11.22 36.36 -24.74
N HIS A 136 -11.27 35.05 -24.50
CA HIS A 136 -10.49 34.48 -23.41
C HIS A 136 -10.04 33.05 -23.71
N LYS A 137 -8.73 32.96 -23.93
CA LYS A 137 -7.84 31.92 -23.41
C LYS A 137 -7.95 30.55 -24.07
N THR A 138 -7.44 30.46 -25.29
CA THR A 138 -6.56 29.33 -25.63
C THR A 138 -5.31 29.42 -24.75
N VAL A 139 -5.41 28.93 -23.51
CA VAL A 139 -4.21 28.41 -22.86
C VAL A 139 -3.93 27.12 -23.61
N ASP A 140 -2.95 27.14 -24.50
CA ASP A 140 -2.55 25.97 -25.27
C ASP A 140 -2.45 24.78 -24.32
N LYS A 141 -3.19 23.72 -24.62
CA LYS A 141 -3.27 22.47 -23.83
C LYS A 141 -1.88 21.96 -23.42
N LYS A 142 -0.85 22.21 -24.26
CA LYS A 142 0.56 21.93 -23.96
C LYS A 142 1.14 22.74 -22.80
N MET A 143 0.84 24.04 -22.69
CA MET A 143 1.30 24.88 -21.57
C MET A 143 0.69 24.45 -20.23
N LEU A 144 -0.56 24.00 -20.23
CA LEU A 144 -1.21 23.54 -19.01
C LEU A 144 -0.69 22.16 -18.56
N GLU A 145 -0.40 21.27 -19.51
CA GLU A 145 0.16 19.93 -19.25
C GLU A 145 1.63 20.00 -18.80
N GLU A 146 2.41 20.94 -19.36
CA GLU A 146 3.79 21.21 -18.98
C GLU A 146 3.88 21.91 -17.61
N ALA A 147 2.99 22.86 -17.31
CA ALA A 147 2.92 23.50 -16.00
C ALA A 147 2.48 22.53 -14.88
N THR A 148 1.58 21.60 -15.18
CA THR A 148 1.20 20.55 -14.21
C THR A 148 2.30 19.51 -14.01
N TYR A 149 3.04 19.15 -15.06
CA TYR A 149 4.19 18.26 -14.93
C TYR A 149 5.33 18.91 -14.13
N ALA A 150 5.61 20.19 -14.36
CA ALA A 150 6.61 20.95 -13.60
C ALA A 150 6.25 21.05 -12.10
N ALA A 151 4.97 21.26 -11.77
CA ALA A 151 4.51 21.29 -10.38
C ALA A 151 4.69 19.92 -9.69
N LEU A 152 4.36 18.83 -10.38
CA LEU A 152 4.59 17.47 -9.86
C LEU A 152 6.09 17.14 -9.70
N LEU A 153 6.94 17.69 -10.56
CA LEU A 153 8.40 17.52 -10.45
C LEU A 153 8.97 18.28 -9.25
N SER A 154 8.46 19.49 -8.98
CA SER A 154 8.81 20.28 -7.80
C SER A 154 8.39 19.58 -6.52
N GLU A 155 7.15 19.10 -6.47
CA GLU A 155 6.63 18.34 -5.34
C GLU A 155 7.44 17.06 -5.11
N LYS A 156 7.83 16.35 -6.18
CA LYS A 156 8.72 15.18 -6.08
C LYS A 156 10.11 15.55 -5.52
N ALA A 157 10.69 16.68 -5.95
CA ALA A 157 11.99 17.13 -5.47
C ALA A 157 11.99 17.48 -3.98
N GLU A 158 10.89 18.05 -3.48
CA GLU A 158 10.68 18.31 -2.05
C GLU A 158 10.63 17.01 -1.24
N TYR A 159 9.91 15.99 -1.72
CA TYR A 159 9.88 14.66 -1.07
C TYR A 159 11.24 13.97 -1.09
N ASP A 160 11.98 14.04 -2.20
CA ASP A 160 13.32 13.43 -2.30
C ASP A 160 14.29 14.09 -1.30
N ALA A 161 14.22 15.42 -1.12
CA ALA A 161 15.02 16.15 -0.13
C ALA A 161 14.65 15.79 1.32
N GLU A 162 13.35 15.59 1.61
CA GLU A 162 12.90 15.16 2.93
C GLU A 162 13.38 13.73 3.26
N ILE A 163 13.38 12.83 2.27
CA ILE A 163 13.93 11.47 2.41
C ILE A 163 15.43 11.52 2.74
N ASP A 164 16.20 12.37 2.07
CA ASP A 164 17.64 12.47 2.32
C ASP A 164 17.93 13.08 3.71
N HIS A 165 17.16 14.08 4.13
CA HIS A 165 17.23 14.62 5.50
C HIS A 165 16.89 13.54 6.56
N LEU A 166 15.90 12.69 6.31
CA LEU A 166 15.55 11.59 7.21
C LEU A 166 16.66 10.53 7.30
N LYS A 167 17.32 10.20 6.18
CA LYS A 167 18.48 9.30 6.19
C LYS A 167 19.63 9.86 7.01
N GLU A 168 19.92 11.15 6.86
CA GLU A 168 20.97 11.83 7.63
C GLU A 168 20.64 11.83 9.12
N LYS A 169 19.39 12.14 9.50
CA LYS A 169 18.93 12.07 10.89
C LYS A 169 19.08 10.67 11.50
N MET A 170 18.75 9.62 10.75
CA MET A 170 18.94 8.23 11.19
C MET A 170 20.43 7.88 11.36
N ALA A 171 21.28 8.34 10.44
CA ALA A 171 22.74 8.15 10.55
C ALA A 171 23.29 8.85 11.81
N CYS A 172 22.85 10.08 12.10
CA CYS A 172 23.21 10.81 13.31
C CYS A 172 22.75 10.09 14.58
N GLU A 173 21.52 9.55 14.62
CA GLU A 173 21.06 8.76 15.76
C GLU A 173 21.89 7.49 15.97
N LYS A 174 22.26 6.80 14.88
CA LYS A 174 23.09 5.61 14.96
C LYS A 174 24.46 5.94 15.55
N LEU A 175 25.14 6.97 15.03
CA LEU A 175 26.40 7.48 15.56
C LEU A 175 26.29 7.87 17.04
N ARG A 176 25.19 8.54 17.43
CA ARG A 176 24.94 8.91 18.83
C ARG A 176 24.85 7.69 19.74
N ARG A 177 24.21 6.61 19.29
CA ARG A 177 24.12 5.35 20.05
C ARG A 177 25.48 4.67 20.18
N GLU A 178 26.28 4.66 19.13
CA GLU A 178 27.64 4.12 19.15
C GLU A 178 28.54 4.90 20.12
N LEU A 179 28.49 6.23 20.10
CA LEU A 179 29.21 7.07 21.07
C LEU A 179 28.81 6.79 22.52
N LEU A 180 27.51 6.65 22.79
CA LEU A 180 27.04 6.28 24.13
C LEU A 180 27.54 4.90 24.56
N GLN A 181 27.63 3.93 23.65
CA GLN A 181 28.20 2.62 23.98
C GLN A 181 29.68 2.72 24.32
N ILE A 182 30.44 3.54 23.59
CA ILE A 182 31.86 3.79 23.87
C ILE A 182 32.01 4.43 25.26
N GLU A 183 31.25 5.48 25.56
CA GLU A 183 31.29 6.14 26.88
C GLU A 183 30.95 5.17 28.02
N LEU A 184 29.96 4.30 27.83
CA LEU A 184 29.60 3.28 28.82
C LEU A 184 30.72 2.26 29.01
N PHE A 185 31.37 1.86 27.93
CA PHE A 185 32.51 0.94 27.98
C PHE A 185 33.70 1.55 28.74
N GLU A 186 34.03 2.82 28.47
CA GLU A 186 35.08 3.54 29.16
C GLU A 186 34.78 3.72 30.66
N LYS A 187 33.54 4.10 31.01
CA LYS A 187 33.10 4.20 32.41
C LYS A 187 33.24 2.87 33.13
N LYS A 188 32.85 1.78 32.48
CA LYS A 188 32.95 0.43 33.05
C LYS A 188 34.41 0.05 33.28
N ARG A 189 35.30 0.31 32.32
CA ARG A 189 36.74 0.07 32.46
C ARG A 189 37.34 0.85 33.64
N CYS A 190 37.05 2.15 33.75
CA CYS A 190 37.55 2.96 34.87
C CYS A 190 37.03 2.45 36.22
N PHE A 191 35.77 2.00 36.28
CA PHE A 191 35.23 1.40 37.51
C PHE A 191 35.97 0.12 37.90
N GLU A 192 36.30 -0.74 36.92
CA GLU A 192 37.08 -1.95 37.15
C GLU A 192 38.52 -1.66 37.58
N GLU A 193 39.15 -0.62 37.02
CA GLU A 193 40.49 -0.16 37.43
C GLU A 193 40.51 0.33 38.89
N VAL A 194 39.57 1.21 39.27
CA VAL A 194 39.45 1.68 40.67
C VAL A 194 39.20 0.52 41.63
N ARG A 195 38.31 -0.41 41.25
CA ARG A 195 38.04 -1.62 42.05
C ARG A 195 39.29 -2.50 42.22
N ALA A 196 40.13 -2.61 41.19
CA ALA A 196 41.37 -3.38 41.26
C ALA A 196 42.41 -2.70 42.17
N GLU A 197 42.50 -1.36 42.12
CA GLU A 197 43.38 -0.60 43.02
C GLU A 197 43.00 -0.73 44.50
N ASP A 198 41.71 -0.75 44.82
CA ASP A 198 41.23 -0.92 46.20
C ASP A 198 41.56 -2.32 46.76
N LEU A 199 41.49 -3.36 45.92
CA LEU A 199 41.86 -4.74 46.29
C LEU A 199 43.36 -4.91 46.55
N MET A 200 44.22 -4.09 45.93
CA MET A 200 45.67 -4.15 46.11
C MET A 200 46.15 -3.41 47.38
N LYS A 201 45.29 -2.61 48.01
CA LYS A 201 45.60 -1.81 49.21
C LYS A 201 45.18 -2.48 50.54
N THR A 202 44.49 -3.61 50.48
CA THR A 202 44.08 -4.44 51.65
C THR A 202 44.98 -5.65 51.82
#